data_AF-A0A957VLN0-F1
#
_entry.id   AF-A0A957VLN0-F1
#
_cell.length_a   1.000
_cell.length_b   1.000
_cell.length_c   1.000
_cell.angle_alpha   90.00
_cell.angle_beta   90.00
_cell.angle_gamma   90.00
#
_symmetry.space_group_name_H-M   'P 1'
#
loop_
_entity.id
_entity.type
_entity.pdbx_description
1 polymer ?
#
loop_
_entity_poly.entity_id
_entity_poly.type
_entity_poly.pdbx_seq_one_letter_code
_entity_poly.pdbx_strand_id
1 'polypeptide(L)'
;GLRYSAPVLAGVLAGAILLYRLPMNEALQLALLVPLSLVLLFVSQVLQAERHYALGNVLVRLPNAVLLGLLAPIFVGRHPLTLGGAVTLRILAALIACAIGTVWLFSKTTRGADIIGRDQRSQGRDYLALSATSLMTNEGVIVLAGLVLPPVQMGAFAALMILTRPLHMLQLVVVQVLSVEIAQRKWTPNLWEYGGFVVAAVMGTAVGIVIFPAAIHWLYAGRYDDYGWLAVPLMLSATLTLLEAWPRAALNGRAVPALIRAYSSTQVVVALAGAAAILVGGRVHGIGAVAWALCLYALARYVVSAGATRLLLAGKYVLDARD
;
A
#
# COMPACT_ATOMS: atom_id res chain seq x y z
N GLY A 1 15.61 -5.88 15.92
CA GLY A 1 14.79 -5.68 14.72
C GLY A 1 14.85 -6.90 13.83
N LEU A 2 15.93 -7.05 13.07
CA LEU A 2 16.16 -8.15 12.12
C LEU A 2 15.97 -9.57 12.69
N ARG A 3 16.40 -9.85 13.93
CA ARG A 3 16.22 -11.16 14.58
C ARG A 3 14.74 -11.59 14.75
N TYR A 4 13.82 -10.64 14.88
CA TYR A 4 12.38 -10.92 15.04
C TYR A 4 11.62 -10.90 13.70
N SER A 5 12.09 -10.11 12.73
CA SER A 5 11.45 -9.99 11.41
C SER A 5 11.91 -11.06 10.42
N ALA A 6 13.13 -11.59 10.55
CA ALA A 6 13.66 -12.65 9.69
C ALA A 6 12.82 -13.94 9.69
N PRO A 7 12.41 -14.52 10.84
CA PRO A 7 11.58 -15.73 10.83
C PRO A 7 10.18 -15.48 10.26
N VAL A 8 9.60 -14.29 10.48
CA VAL A 8 8.31 -13.90 9.89
C VAL A 8 8.42 -13.75 8.38
N LEU A 9 9.48 -13.09 7.90
CA LEU A 9 9.77 -12.96 6.48
C LEU A 9 10.01 -14.31 5.81
N ALA A 10 10.77 -15.19 6.46
CA ALA A 10 11.00 -16.56 5.98
C ALA A 10 9.69 -17.35 5.92
N GLY A 11 8.82 -17.21 6.92
CA GLY A 11 7.50 -17.84 6.94
C GLY A 11 6.57 -17.34 5.82
N VAL A 12 6.54 -16.03 5.57
CA VAL A 12 5.74 -15.44 4.47
C VAL A 12 6.29 -15.85 3.11
N LEU A 13 7.62 -15.87 2.94
CA LEU A 13 8.28 -16.35 1.72
C LEU A 13 7.99 -17.83 1.47
N ALA A 14 8.13 -18.68 2.49
CA ALA A 14 7.83 -20.10 2.40
C ALA A 14 6.35 -20.32 2.05
N GLY A 15 5.44 -19.57 2.70
CA GLY A 15 4.01 -19.60 2.39
C GLY A 15 3.72 -19.22 0.94
N ALA A 16 4.34 -18.15 0.43
CA ALA A 16 4.20 -17.75 -0.96
C ALA A 16 4.72 -18.83 -1.92
N ILE A 17 5.92 -19.37 -1.69
CA ILE A 17 6.50 -20.43 -2.52
C ILE A 17 5.58 -21.65 -2.58
N LEU A 18 5.04 -22.08 -1.44
CA LEU A 18 4.13 -23.22 -1.35
C LEU A 18 2.78 -22.96 -2.04
N LEU A 19 2.20 -21.77 -1.83
CA LEU A 19 0.91 -21.40 -2.42
C LEU A 19 0.97 -21.31 -3.95
N TYR A 20 2.05 -20.74 -4.50
CA TYR A 20 2.19 -20.52 -5.93
C TYR A 20 2.93 -21.63 -6.69
N ARG A 21 3.42 -22.65 -5.97
CA ARG A 21 4.21 -23.76 -6.54
C ARG A 21 5.37 -23.24 -7.41
N LEU A 22 6.07 -22.22 -6.92
CA LEU A 22 7.11 -21.56 -7.70
C LEU A 22 8.30 -22.49 -7.98
N PRO A 23 8.85 -22.49 -9.20
CA PRO A 23 10.11 -23.16 -9.47
C PRO A 23 11.24 -22.54 -8.64
N MET A 24 12.25 -23.35 -8.28
CA MET A 24 13.34 -22.95 -7.37
C MET A 24 14.01 -21.62 -7.75
N ASN A 25 14.15 -21.37 -9.05
CA ASN A 25 14.79 -20.16 -9.58
C ASN A 25 13.96 -18.90 -9.26
N GLU A 26 12.63 -18.98 -9.38
CA GLU A 26 11.72 -17.89 -9.03
C GLU A 26 11.62 -17.70 -7.52
N ALA A 27 11.66 -18.80 -6.75
CA ALA A 27 11.71 -18.76 -5.29
C ALA A 27 12.97 -18.02 -4.77
N LEU A 28 14.14 -18.29 -5.36
CA LEU A 28 15.40 -17.59 -5.05
C LEU A 28 15.34 -16.10 -5.40
N GLN A 29 14.79 -15.77 -6.56
CA GLN A 29 14.60 -14.37 -6.98
C GLN A 29 13.66 -13.62 -6.02
N LEU A 30 12.58 -14.26 -5.58
CA LEU A 30 11.63 -13.70 -4.62
C LEU A 30 12.29 -13.50 -3.25
N ALA A 31 13.08 -14.48 -2.81
CA ALA A 31 13.85 -14.42 -1.56
C ALA A 31 14.86 -13.28 -1.55
N LEU A 32 15.39 -12.89 -2.71
CA LEU A 32 16.28 -11.74 -2.85
C LEU A 32 15.51 -10.41 -2.98
N LEU A 33 14.41 -10.39 -3.72
CA LEU A 33 13.63 -9.19 -4.02
C LEU A 33 12.91 -8.64 -2.78
N VAL A 34 12.37 -9.51 -1.93
CA VAL A 34 11.64 -9.14 -0.71
C VAL A 34 12.51 -8.30 0.26
N PRO A 35 13.69 -8.76 0.71
CA PRO A 35 14.53 -7.96 1.60
C PRO A 35 15.03 -6.68 0.92
N LEU A 36 15.31 -6.72 -0.38
CA LEU A 36 15.69 -5.52 -1.13
C LEU A 36 14.58 -4.47 -1.13
N SER A 37 13.35 -4.89 -1.36
CA SER A 37 12.18 -4.01 -1.35
C SER A 37 11.95 -3.39 0.03
N LEU A 38 12.20 -4.15 1.11
CA LEU A 38 12.13 -3.63 2.48
C LEU A 38 13.21 -2.60 2.77
N VAL A 39 14.45 -2.84 2.34
CA VAL A 39 15.55 -1.86 2.49
C VAL A 39 15.22 -0.59 1.72
N LEU A 40 14.73 -0.73 0.49
CA LEU A 40 14.37 0.40 -0.35
C LEU A 40 13.22 1.23 0.24
N LEU A 41 12.21 0.54 0.79
CA LEU A 41 11.10 1.17 1.50
C LEU A 41 11.61 1.90 2.75
N PHE A 42 12.48 1.28 3.53
CA PHE A 42 13.09 1.89 4.71
C PHE A 42 13.85 3.17 4.35
N VAL A 43 14.73 3.10 3.35
CA VAL A 43 15.50 4.25 2.86
C VAL A 43 14.57 5.36 2.40
N SER A 44 13.54 5.04 1.62
CA SER A 44 12.54 6.00 1.19
C SER A 44 11.82 6.68 2.34
N GLN A 45 11.39 5.92 3.36
CA GLN A 45 10.72 6.48 4.54
C GLN A 45 11.64 7.42 5.33
N VAL A 46 12.92 7.07 5.48
CA VAL A 46 13.90 7.97 6.13
C VAL A 46 14.10 9.25 5.31
N LEU A 47 14.18 9.17 3.98
CA LEU A 47 14.27 10.35 3.11
C LEU A 47 13.01 11.23 3.16
N GLN A 48 11.84 10.61 3.26
CA GLN A 48 10.56 11.32 3.38
C GLN A 48 10.48 12.06 4.71
N ALA A 49 10.97 11.48 5.81
CA ALA A 49 11.02 12.15 7.11
C ALA A 49 11.82 13.47 7.09
N GLU A 50 12.76 13.62 6.15
CA GLU A 50 13.58 14.81 5.90
C GLU A 50 13.05 15.70 4.75
N ARG A 51 11.77 15.54 4.34
CA ARG A 51 11.15 16.28 3.23
C ARG A 51 11.77 16.07 1.85
N HIS A 52 12.61 15.06 1.65
CA HIS A 52 13.10 14.67 0.33
C HIS A 52 12.07 13.78 -0.40
N TYR A 53 10.83 14.26 -0.49
CA TYR A 53 9.67 13.52 -1.01
C TYR A 53 9.87 13.08 -2.46
N ALA A 54 10.47 13.93 -3.29
CA ALA A 54 10.75 13.63 -4.69
C ALA A 54 11.70 12.43 -4.82
N LEU A 55 12.84 12.47 -4.12
CA LEU A 55 13.84 11.41 -4.15
C LEU A 55 13.30 10.12 -3.53
N GLY A 56 12.64 10.19 -2.37
CA GLY A 56 12.02 9.04 -1.73
C GLY A 56 10.98 8.35 -2.63
N ASN A 57 10.16 9.13 -3.34
CA ASN A 57 9.19 8.59 -4.30
C ASN A 57 9.84 8.04 -5.57
N VAL A 58 10.86 8.71 -6.12
CA VAL A 58 11.60 8.21 -7.29
C VAL A 58 12.23 6.87 -6.97
N LEU A 59 12.91 6.73 -5.83
CA LEU A 59 13.57 5.48 -5.45
C LEU A 59 12.59 4.31 -5.37
N VAL A 60 11.42 4.48 -4.75
CA VAL A 60 10.39 3.42 -4.62
C VAL A 60 9.76 3.08 -5.95
N ARG A 61 9.64 4.05 -6.86
CA ARG A 61 9.01 3.85 -8.17
C ARG A 61 9.99 3.41 -9.24
N LEU A 62 11.30 3.63 -9.08
CA LEU A 62 12.33 3.33 -10.07
C LEU A 62 12.31 1.87 -10.54
N PRO A 63 12.19 0.86 -9.65
CA PRO A 63 12.11 -0.54 -10.09
C PRO A 63 10.87 -0.82 -10.96
N ASN A 64 9.75 -0.13 -10.70
CA ASN A 64 8.54 -0.26 -11.49
C ASN A 64 8.62 0.55 -12.80
N ALA A 65 9.21 1.74 -12.78
CA ALA A 65 9.38 2.60 -13.94
C ALA A 65 10.32 1.97 -14.98
N VAL A 66 11.39 1.31 -14.52
CA VAL A 66 12.30 0.54 -15.38
C VAL A 66 11.55 -0.62 -16.06
N LEU A 67 10.70 -1.34 -15.31
CA LEU A 67 9.86 -2.40 -15.90
C LEU A 67 8.86 -1.85 -16.92
N LEU A 68 8.21 -0.71 -16.66
CA LEU A 68 7.30 -0.07 -17.61
C LEU A 68 8.03 0.40 -18.88
N GLY A 69 9.23 0.98 -18.74
CA GLY A 69 10.08 1.34 -19.88
C GLY A 69 10.50 0.14 -20.72
N LEU A 70 10.59 -1.06 -20.11
CA LEU A 70 10.91 -2.32 -20.78
C LEU A 70 9.70 -3.05 -21.37
N LEU A 71 8.46 -2.70 -20.97
CA LEU A 71 7.26 -3.14 -21.69
C LEU A 71 7.10 -2.41 -23.03
N ALA A 72 7.69 -1.22 -23.19
CA ALA A 72 7.66 -0.48 -24.46
C ALA A 72 8.16 -1.30 -25.66
N PRO A 73 9.30 -2.03 -25.60
CA PRO A 73 9.72 -2.92 -26.70
C PRO A 73 8.88 -4.19 -26.89
N ILE A 74 8.08 -4.62 -25.89
CA ILE A 74 7.08 -5.70 -26.07
C ILE A 74 5.94 -5.22 -26.98
N PHE A 75 5.51 -3.96 -26.86
CA PHE A 75 4.57 -3.33 -27.80
C PHE A 75 5.17 -3.16 -29.21
N VAL A 76 6.49 -3.20 -29.34
CA VAL A 76 7.23 -3.14 -30.63
C VAL A 76 7.52 -4.56 -31.17
N GLY A 77 7.04 -5.63 -30.52
CA GLY A 77 7.00 -6.99 -31.05
C GLY A 77 8.34 -7.70 -31.21
N ARG A 78 9.45 -7.16 -30.65
CA ARG A 78 10.80 -7.63 -30.99
C ARG A 78 11.35 -8.76 -30.12
N HIS A 79 10.95 -8.92 -28.86
CA HIS A 79 11.35 -10.08 -28.04
C HIS A 79 10.34 -10.37 -26.92
N PRO A 80 9.88 -11.62 -26.74
CA PRO A 80 9.13 -12.00 -25.55
C PRO A 80 10.07 -11.99 -24.34
N LEU A 81 9.94 -10.98 -23.47
CA LEU A 81 10.59 -10.99 -22.16
C LEU A 81 10.06 -12.19 -21.37
N THR A 82 10.93 -13.15 -21.06
CA THR A 82 10.60 -14.24 -20.15
C THR A 82 10.40 -13.67 -18.74
N LEU A 83 9.50 -14.26 -17.96
CA LEU A 83 9.19 -13.84 -16.59
C LEU A 83 10.47 -13.68 -15.74
N GLY A 84 11.41 -14.61 -15.87
CA GLY A 84 12.70 -14.57 -15.18
C GLY A 84 13.60 -13.38 -15.57
N GLY A 85 13.56 -12.94 -16.84
CA GLY A 85 14.28 -11.74 -17.28
C GLY A 85 13.71 -10.46 -16.68
N ALA A 86 12.38 -10.35 -16.64
CA ALA A 86 11.70 -9.22 -16.01
C ALA A 86 12.00 -9.13 -14.50
N VAL A 87 11.95 -10.27 -13.79
CA VAL A 87 12.26 -10.31 -12.35
C VAL A 87 13.72 -9.96 -12.07
N THR A 88 14.66 -10.45 -12.89
CA THR A 88 16.10 -10.15 -12.74
C THR A 88 16.38 -8.66 -12.92
N LEU A 89 15.79 -8.02 -13.93
CA LEU A 89 15.92 -6.58 -14.15
C LEU A 89 15.29 -5.75 -13.03
N ARG A 90 14.16 -6.20 -12.48
CA ARG A 90 13.55 -5.59 -11.29
C ARG A 90 14.49 -5.63 -10.10
N ILE A 91 15.17 -6.76 -9.89
CA ILE A 91 16.18 -6.92 -8.83
C ILE A 91 17.35 -5.95 -9.05
N LEU A 92 17.88 -5.85 -10.27
CA LEU A 92 18.96 -4.93 -10.61
C LEU A 92 18.56 -3.47 -10.39
N ALA A 93 17.37 -3.07 -10.84
CA ALA A 93 16.86 -1.71 -10.63
C ALA A 93 16.65 -1.41 -9.14
N ALA A 94 16.17 -2.38 -8.36
CA ALA A 94 16.05 -2.26 -6.92
C ALA A 94 17.42 -2.16 -6.23
N LEU A 95 18.44 -2.88 -6.70
CA LEU A 95 19.83 -2.76 -6.20
C LEU A 95 20.41 -1.37 -6.46
N ILE A 96 20.21 -0.84 -7.67
CA ILE A 96 20.66 0.51 -8.04
C ILE A 96 19.95 1.56 -7.17
N ALA A 97 18.63 1.46 -7.04
CA ALA A 97 17.86 2.37 -6.20
C ALA A 97 18.28 2.28 -4.71
N CYS A 98 18.51 1.08 -4.19
CA CYS A 98 19.06 0.87 -2.86
C CYS A 98 20.44 1.54 -2.75
N ALA A 99 21.36 1.31 -3.68
CA ALA A 99 22.70 1.90 -3.65
C ALA A 99 22.65 3.43 -3.66
N ILE A 100 21.88 4.03 -4.58
CA ILE A 100 21.69 5.49 -4.65
C ILE A 100 21.13 6.03 -3.34
N GLY A 101 20.05 5.44 -2.84
CA GLY A 101 19.40 5.91 -1.61
C GLY A 101 20.30 5.74 -0.38
N THR A 102 21.08 4.66 -0.32
CA THR A 102 22.02 4.39 0.79
C THR A 102 23.20 5.35 0.75
N VAL A 103 23.82 5.56 -0.42
CA VAL A 103 24.90 6.54 -0.61
C VAL A 103 24.43 7.95 -0.25
N TRP A 104 23.21 8.31 -0.66
CA TRP A 104 22.63 9.62 -0.36
C TRP A 104 22.36 9.80 1.14
N LEU A 105 21.80 8.79 1.81
CA LEU A 105 21.66 8.79 3.26
C LEU A 105 23.01 8.97 3.96
N PHE A 106 24.04 8.21 3.56
CA PHE A 106 25.35 8.29 4.19
C PHE A 106 26.08 9.60 3.94
N SER A 107 25.96 10.19 2.73
CA SER A 107 26.60 11.46 2.41
C SER A 107 25.98 12.65 3.14
N LYS A 108 24.73 12.53 3.59
CA LYS A 108 24.02 13.54 4.39
C LYS A 108 24.09 13.31 5.90
N THR A 109 24.54 12.14 6.36
CA THR A 109 24.67 11.85 7.80
C THR A 109 25.85 12.49 8.52
N THR A 110 26.81 13.13 7.83
CA THR A 110 28.10 13.47 8.44
C THR A 110 28.45 14.95 8.59
N ARG A 111 27.68 15.94 8.12
CA ARG A 111 27.98 17.38 8.36
C ARG A 111 26.78 18.32 8.11
N GLY A 112 26.49 19.23 9.05
CA GLY A 112 25.61 20.40 8.85
C GLY A 112 24.36 20.43 9.76
N ALA A 113 23.46 21.40 9.52
CA ALA A 113 22.19 21.58 10.25
C ALA A 113 21.11 20.53 9.90
N ASP A 114 21.33 19.71 8.85
CA ASP A 114 20.43 18.65 8.35
C ASP A 114 20.94 17.25 8.72
N ILE A 115 21.21 16.98 10.00
CA ILE A 115 21.67 15.64 10.44
C ILE A 115 20.47 14.73 10.70
N ILE A 116 20.43 13.59 10.02
CA ILE A 116 19.48 12.49 10.29
C ILE A 116 19.89 11.77 11.59
N GLY A 117 19.32 12.22 12.70
CA GLY A 117 19.49 11.71 14.05
C GLY A 117 18.93 10.30 14.28
N ARG A 118 19.29 9.71 15.44
CA ARG A 118 18.82 8.36 15.82
C ARG A 118 17.31 8.28 15.98
N ASP A 119 16.66 9.37 16.39
CA ASP A 119 15.21 9.41 16.60
C ASP A 119 14.44 9.45 15.27
N GLN A 120 14.95 10.13 14.25
CA GLN A 120 14.37 10.09 12.89
C GLN A 120 14.52 8.70 12.26
N ARG A 121 15.62 8.00 12.54
CA ARG A 121 15.82 6.60 12.10
C ARG A 121 14.88 5.63 12.82
N SER A 122 14.55 5.87 14.09
CA SER A 122 13.59 5.04 14.83
C SER A 122 12.17 5.28 14.31
N GLN A 123 11.79 6.54 14.04
CA GLN A 123 10.55 6.90 13.38
C GLN A 123 10.41 6.21 12.02
N GLY A 124 11.46 6.21 11.19
CA GLY A 124 11.45 5.50 9.89
C GLY A 124 11.16 3.98 10.00
N ARG A 125 11.55 3.34 11.12
CA ARG A 125 11.22 1.92 11.39
C ARG A 125 9.76 1.75 11.80
N ASP A 126 9.23 2.67 12.58
CA ASP A 126 7.82 2.67 12.98
C ASP A 126 6.90 2.98 11.78
N TYR A 127 7.31 3.89 10.89
CA TYR A 127 6.70 4.14 9.59
C TYR A 127 6.70 2.89 8.70
N LEU A 128 7.79 2.13 8.68
CA LEU A 128 7.87 0.87 7.93
C LEU A 128 6.94 -0.20 8.52
N ALA A 129 6.87 -0.32 9.85
CA ALA A 129 5.94 -1.23 10.51
C ALA A 129 4.48 -0.86 10.20
N LEU A 130 4.13 0.43 10.26
CA LEU A 130 2.82 0.95 9.90
C LEU A 130 2.50 0.86 8.42
N SER A 131 3.50 0.90 7.54
CA SER A 131 3.31 0.67 6.10
C SER A 131 3.06 -0.81 5.83
N ALA A 132 3.74 -1.70 6.55
CA ALA A 132 3.59 -3.15 6.46
C ALA A 132 2.24 -3.68 6.98
N THR A 133 1.46 -2.89 7.73
CA THR A 133 0.08 -3.27 8.12
C THR A 133 -0.89 -3.28 6.94
N SER A 134 -0.52 -2.72 5.79
CA SER A 134 -1.31 -2.81 4.55
C SER A 134 -1.12 -4.17 3.88
N LEU A 135 -1.53 -5.24 4.57
CA LEU A 135 -1.29 -6.64 4.17
C LEU A 135 -2.09 -7.09 2.94
N MET A 136 -3.25 -6.48 2.69
CA MET A 136 -4.05 -6.73 1.48
C MET A 136 -3.93 -5.53 0.53
N THR A 137 -2.84 -5.47 -0.24
CA THR A 137 -2.76 -4.54 -1.37
C THR A 137 -3.67 -5.00 -2.51
N ASN A 138 -3.89 -4.16 -3.52
CA ASN A 138 -4.70 -4.51 -4.68
C ASN A 138 -4.25 -5.82 -5.33
N GLU A 139 -2.94 -6.05 -5.40
CA GLU A 139 -2.34 -7.28 -5.92
C GLU A 139 -2.66 -8.48 -5.01
N GLY A 140 -2.57 -8.32 -3.69
CA GLY A 140 -2.93 -9.37 -2.73
C GLY A 140 -4.42 -9.74 -2.79
N VAL A 141 -5.31 -8.76 -2.98
CA VAL A 141 -6.74 -8.98 -3.16
C VAL A 141 -7.04 -9.73 -4.46
N ILE A 142 -6.41 -9.31 -5.56
CA ILE A 142 -6.49 -9.97 -6.87
C ILE A 142 -6.05 -11.43 -6.75
N VAL A 143 -4.94 -11.71 -6.07
CA VAL A 143 -4.50 -13.08 -5.80
C VAL A 143 -5.56 -13.89 -5.08
N LEU A 144 -6.07 -13.38 -3.95
CA LEU A 144 -7.06 -14.10 -3.14
C LEU A 144 -8.34 -14.38 -3.92
N ALA A 145 -8.77 -13.41 -4.74
CA ALA A 145 -9.89 -13.57 -5.66
C ALA A 145 -9.60 -14.64 -6.72
N GLY A 146 -8.39 -14.66 -7.29
CA GLY A 146 -7.98 -15.64 -8.30
C GLY A 146 -7.93 -17.09 -7.81
N LEU A 147 -7.84 -17.31 -6.49
CA LEU A 147 -7.91 -18.64 -5.88
C LEU A 147 -9.34 -19.21 -5.82
N VAL A 148 -10.36 -18.37 -5.97
CA VAL A 148 -11.77 -18.75 -5.73
C VAL A 148 -12.70 -18.40 -6.88
N LEU A 149 -12.35 -17.44 -7.73
CA LEU A 149 -13.17 -16.99 -8.85
C LEU A 149 -12.77 -17.69 -10.17
N PRO A 150 -13.74 -17.98 -11.05
CA PRO A 150 -13.45 -18.41 -12.42
C PRO A 150 -12.63 -17.36 -13.21
N PRO A 151 -11.83 -17.77 -14.21
CA PRO A 151 -10.95 -16.86 -14.96
C PRO A 151 -11.63 -15.63 -15.57
N VAL A 152 -12.86 -15.77 -16.06
CA VAL A 152 -13.63 -14.66 -16.66
C VAL A 152 -13.99 -13.61 -15.61
N GLN A 153 -14.51 -14.06 -14.45
CA GLN A 153 -14.85 -13.18 -13.34
C GLN A 153 -13.58 -12.54 -12.76
N MET A 154 -12.51 -13.32 -12.65
CA MET A 154 -11.22 -12.81 -12.19
C MET A 154 -10.67 -11.71 -13.12
N GLY A 155 -10.77 -11.89 -14.43
CA GLY A 155 -10.39 -10.89 -15.42
C GLY A 155 -11.22 -9.60 -15.30
N ALA A 156 -12.54 -9.73 -15.15
CA ALA A 156 -13.42 -8.59 -14.92
C ALA A 156 -13.06 -7.86 -13.61
N PHE A 157 -12.91 -8.59 -12.51
CA PHE A 157 -12.55 -8.04 -11.21
C PHE A 157 -11.22 -7.26 -11.27
N ALA A 158 -10.18 -7.84 -11.88
CA ALA A 158 -8.88 -7.20 -12.02
C ALA A 158 -8.94 -5.94 -12.91
N ALA A 159 -9.70 -5.97 -14.01
CA ALA A 159 -9.92 -4.82 -14.89
C ALA A 159 -10.60 -3.66 -14.14
N LEU A 160 -11.65 -3.95 -13.38
CA LEU A 160 -12.41 -2.95 -12.63
C LEU A 160 -11.59 -2.39 -11.45
N MET A 161 -10.80 -3.23 -10.79
CA MET A 161 -9.83 -2.81 -9.76
C MET A 161 -8.74 -1.86 -10.28
N ILE A 162 -8.45 -1.84 -11.59
CA ILE A 162 -7.50 -0.86 -12.15
C ILE A 162 -8.09 0.54 -12.09
N LEU A 163 -9.41 0.68 -12.30
CA LEU A 163 -10.09 1.98 -12.29
C LEU A 163 -10.10 2.63 -10.90
N THR A 164 -9.96 1.85 -9.83
CA THR A 164 -9.86 2.37 -8.47
C THR A 164 -8.44 2.81 -8.08
N ARG A 165 -7.41 2.43 -8.86
CA ARG A 165 -5.99 2.72 -8.55
C ARG A 165 -5.68 4.20 -8.33
N PRO A 166 -6.24 5.17 -9.06
CA PRO A 166 -5.96 6.59 -8.82
C PRO A 166 -6.28 7.01 -7.38
N LEU A 167 -7.38 6.51 -6.79
CA LEU A 167 -7.74 6.78 -5.40
C LEU A 167 -6.74 6.16 -4.42
N HIS A 168 -6.28 4.94 -4.68
CA HIS A 168 -5.23 4.31 -3.87
C HIS A 168 -3.88 5.02 -3.99
N MET A 169 -3.54 5.54 -5.16
CA MET A 169 -2.33 6.35 -5.35
C MET A 169 -2.43 7.67 -4.58
N LEU A 170 -3.58 8.34 -4.65
CA LEU A 170 -3.84 9.56 -3.89
C LEU A 170 -3.74 9.29 -2.39
N GLN A 171 -4.32 8.19 -1.91
CA GLN A 171 -4.24 7.75 -0.52
C GLN A 171 -2.79 7.61 -0.05
N LEU A 172 -1.93 6.94 -0.82
CA LEU A 172 -0.52 6.76 -0.47
C LEU A 172 0.21 8.11 -0.37
N VAL A 173 0.00 9.00 -1.33
CA VAL A 173 0.62 10.33 -1.34
C VAL A 173 0.13 11.16 -0.16
N VAL A 174 -1.17 11.18 0.10
CA VAL A 174 -1.79 11.91 1.21
C VAL A 174 -1.27 11.41 2.55
N VAL A 175 -1.20 10.09 2.77
CA VAL A 175 -0.62 9.52 4.00
C VAL A 175 0.82 9.98 4.17
N GLN A 176 1.66 9.85 3.15
CA GLN A 176 3.07 10.19 3.24
C GLN A 176 3.28 11.67 3.59
N VAL A 177 2.64 12.58 2.84
CA VAL A 177 2.77 14.01 3.04
C VAL A 177 2.21 14.43 4.39
N LEU A 178 0.98 14.03 4.73
CA LEU A 178 0.36 14.40 6.00
C LEU A 178 1.11 13.84 7.20
N SER A 179 1.62 12.62 7.14
CA SER A 179 2.33 12.05 8.29
C SER A 179 3.56 12.87 8.66
N VAL A 180 4.33 13.30 7.65
CA VAL A 180 5.55 14.10 7.87
C VAL A 180 5.19 15.51 8.36
N GLU A 181 4.20 16.16 7.75
CA GLU A 181 3.78 17.50 8.19
C GLU A 181 3.21 17.48 9.62
N ILE A 182 2.42 16.47 9.98
CA ILE A 182 1.87 16.29 11.33
C ILE A 182 2.99 16.05 12.34
N ALA A 183 3.97 15.19 12.01
CA ALA A 183 5.10 14.89 12.89
C ALA A 183 5.96 16.12 13.16
N GLN A 184 6.29 16.89 12.12
CA GLN A 184 7.23 18.02 12.23
C GLN A 184 6.58 19.29 12.78
N ARG A 185 5.37 19.64 12.33
CA ARG A 185 4.70 20.88 12.78
C ARG A 185 3.98 20.69 14.11
N LYS A 186 3.98 19.48 14.69
CA LYS A 186 3.10 19.08 15.80
C LYS A 186 1.65 19.49 15.53
N TRP A 187 1.26 19.47 14.25
CA TRP A 187 0.00 20.00 13.79
C TRP A 187 -1.14 19.10 14.28
N THR A 188 -2.16 19.71 14.85
CA THR A 188 -3.41 19.02 15.18
C THR A 188 -4.34 19.14 13.98
N PRO A 189 -4.72 18.02 13.35
CA PRO A 189 -5.63 18.07 12.20
C PRO A 189 -6.95 18.76 12.58
N ASN A 190 -7.37 19.76 11.79
CA ASN A 190 -8.63 20.47 12.00
C ASN A 190 -9.82 19.68 11.42
N LEU A 191 -10.93 19.64 12.15
CA LEU A 191 -12.17 18.98 11.71
C LEU A 191 -12.71 19.56 10.40
N TRP A 192 -12.48 20.85 10.13
CA TRP A 192 -12.92 21.51 8.89
C TRP A 192 -12.18 21.02 7.65
N GLU A 193 -10.86 20.87 7.72
CA GLU A 193 -10.05 20.36 6.62
C GLU A 193 -10.34 18.89 6.36
N TYR A 194 -10.51 18.12 7.43
CA TYR A 194 -10.97 16.74 7.35
C TYR A 194 -12.37 16.65 6.71
N GLY A 195 -13.29 17.53 7.09
CA GLY A 195 -14.62 17.64 6.48
C GLY A 195 -14.54 17.92 4.98
N GLY A 196 -13.71 18.88 4.56
CA GLY A 196 -13.47 19.17 3.14
C GLY A 196 -12.89 17.98 2.38
N PHE A 197 -11.95 17.26 2.97
CA PHE A 197 -11.38 16.03 2.40
C PHE A 197 -12.43 14.92 2.27
N VAL A 198 -13.28 14.74 3.28
CA VAL A 198 -14.38 13.76 3.24
C VAL A 198 -15.36 14.10 2.13
N VAL A 199 -15.80 15.35 2.03
CA VAL A 199 -16.72 15.79 0.98
C VAL A 199 -16.10 15.57 -0.40
N ALA A 200 -14.84 15.97 -0.60
CA ALA A 200 -14.15 15.78 -1.88
C ALA A 200 -14.03 14.29 -2.25
N ALA A 201 -13.69 13.43 -1.28
CA ALA A 201 -13.60 12.00 -1.49
C ALA A 201 -14.96 11.39 -1.88
N VAL A 202 -16.03 11.71 -1.14
CA VAL A 202 -17.40 11.22 -1.40
C VAL A 202 -17.93 11.72 -2.75
N MET A 203 -17.70 12.99 -3.09
CA MET A 203 -18.06 13.51 -4.41
C MET A 203 -17.29 12.79 -5.52
N GLY A 204 -15.99 12.55 -5.33
CA GLY A 204 -15.17 11.76 -6.24
C GLY A 204 -15.68 10.33 -6.41
N THR A 205 -16.18 9.70 -5.35
CA THR A 205 -16.86 8.39 -5.41
C THR A 205 -18.13 8.45 -6.23
N ALA A 206 -18.99 9.44 -5.99
CA ALA A 206 -20.27 9.57 -6.67
C ALA A 206 -20.08 9.78 -8.18
N VAL A 207 -19.20 10.73 -8.54
CA VAL A 207 -18.79 10.96 -9.93
C VAL A 207 -18.18 9.69 -10.53
N GLY A 208 -17.30 9.04 -9.77
CA GLY A 208 -16.65 7.82 -10.17
C GLY A 208 -17.61 6.66 -10.45
N ILE A 209 -18.65 6.46 -9.62
CA ILE A 209 -19.69 5.45 -9.82
C ILE A 209 -20.52 5.74 -11.07
N VAL A 210 -20.83 7.02 -11.34
CA VAL A 210 -21.62 7.42 -12.52
C VAL A 210 -20.80 7.26 -13.81
N ILE A 211 -19.52 7.62 -13.80
CA ILE A 211 -18.64 7.53 -14.97
C ILE A 211 -18.17 6.08 -15.20
N PHE A 212 -18.13 5.25 -14.15
CA PHE A 212 -17.57 3.89 -14.19
C PHE A 212 -18.10 3.02 -15.35
N PRO A 213 -19.43 2.91 -15.57
CA PRO A 213 -19.96 2.05 -16.64
C PRO A 213 -19.53 2.51 -18.03
N ALA A 214 -19.54 3.82 -18.27
CA ALA A 214 -19.07 4.39 -19.54
C ALA A 214 -17.56 4.16 -19.75
N ALA A 215 -16.77 4.30 -18.68
CA ALA A 215 -15.33 4.04 -18.73
C ALA A 215 -15.02 2.56 -19.02
N ILE A 216 -15.76 1.61 -18.43
CA ILE A 216 -15.60 0.18 -18.71
C ILE A 216 -15.91 -0.11 -20.17
N HIS A 217 -17.07 0.35 -20.66
CA HIS A 217 -17.50 0.12 -22.02
C HIS A 217 -16.46 0.64 -23.01
N TRP A 218 -15.96 1.85 -22.79
CA TRP A 218 -14.96 2.49 -23.66
C TRP A 218 -13.59 1.81 -23.60
N LEU A 219 -13.08 1.48 -22.41
CA LEU A 219 -11.75 0.88 -22.24
C LEU A 219 -11.68 -0.60 -22.66
N TYR A 220 -12.79 -1.32 -22.53
CA TYR A 220 -12.84 -2.77 -22.74
C TYR A 220 -13.80 -3.19 -23.86
N ALA A 221 -14.27 -2.25 -24.68
CA ALA A 221 -15.15 -2.48 -25.82
C ALA A 221 -16.38 -3.35 -25.46
N GLY A 222 -17.01 -3.06 -24.32
CA GLY A 222 -18.20 -3.77 -23.84
C GLY A 222 -17.97 -5.15 -23.20
N ARG A 223 -16.73 -5.66 -23.19
CA ARG A 223 -16.41 -7.03 -22.71
C ARG A 223 -16.80 -7.30 -21.25
N TYR A 224 -16.93 -6.25 -20.43
CA TYR A 224 -17.20 -6.37 -18.99
C TYR A 224 -18.43 -5.58 -18.53
N ASP A 225 -19.34 -5.22 -19.44
CA ASP A 225 -20.50 -4.38 -19.12
C ASP A 225 -21.44 -5.06 -18.10
N ASP A 226 -21.60 -6.38 -18.18
CA ASP A 226 -22.39 -7.19 -17.23
C ASP A 226 -21.86 -7.10 -15.78
N TYR A 227 -20.62 -6.67 -15.61
CA TYR A 227 -19.96 -6.50 -14.31
C TYR A 227 -19.94 -5.04 -13.84
N GLY A 228 -20.58 -4.12 -14.56
CA GLY A 228 -20.59 -2.68 -14.24
C GLY A 228 -21.14 -2.36 -12.85
N TRP A 229 -22.03 -3.19 -12.31
CA TRP A 229 -22.57 -3.05 -10.94
C TRP A 229 -21.50 -3.19 -9.84
N LEU A 230 -20.35 -3.84 -10.13
CA LEU A 230 -19.22 -3.90 -9.20
C LEU A 230 -18.56 -2.53 -8.96
N ALA A 231 -18.88 -1.51 -9.77
CA ALA A 231 -18.45 -0.13 -9.56
C ALA A 231 -18.73 0.35 -8.14
N VAL A 232 -19.91 0.03 -7.60
CA VAL A 232 -20.35 0.51 -6.29
C VAL A 232 -19.45 -0.01 -5.18
N PRO A 233 -19.34 -1.34 -4.92
CA PRO A 233 -18.49 -1.83 -3.85
C PRO A 233 -17.01 -1.49 -4.05
N LEU A 234 -16.51 -1.47 -5.29
CA LEU A 234 -15.12 -1.16 -5.58
C LEU A 234 -14.79 0.31 -5.31
N MET A 235 -15.62 1.25 -5.77
CA MET A 235 -15.41 2.69 -5.52
C MET A 235 -15.61 3.04 -4.05
N LEU A 236 -16.58 2.43 -3.37
CA LEU A 236 -16.74 2.58 -1.92
C LEU A 236 -15.50 2.10 -1.17
N SER A 237 -14.97 0.91 -1.50
CA SER A 237 -13.76 0.39 -0.85
C SER A 237 -12.54 1.29 -1.06
N ALA A 238 -12.34 1.80 -2.27
CA ALA A 238 -11.26 2.71 -2.60
C ALA A 238 -11.39 4.05 -1.88
N THR A 239 -12.62 4.56 -1.75
CA THR A 239 -12.94 5.78 -1.02
C THR A 239 -12.70 5.61 0.47
N LEU A 240 -13.17 4.52 1.08
CA LEU A 240 -12.92 4.22 2.49
C LEU A 240 -11.42 4.12 2.78
N THR A 241 -10.67 3.52 1.86
CA THR A 241 -9.20 3.45 1.95
C THR A 241 -8.58 4.86 1.87
N LEU A 242 -9.08 5.73 0.97
CA LEU A 242 -8.65 7.13 0.88
C LEU A 242 -8.99 7.92 2.16
N LEU A 243 -10.18 7.73 2.73
CA LEU A 243 -10.61 8.36 3.98
C LEU A 243 -9.76 7.90 5.17
N GLU A 244 -9.25 6.67 5.15
CA GLU A 244 -8.28 6.15 6.13
C GLU A 244 -6.95 6.92 6.10
N ALA A 245 -6.63 7.64 5.01
CA ALA A 245 -5.36 8.36 4.89
C ALA A 245 -5.12 9.32 6.04
N TRP A 246 -6.16 10.04 6.44
CA TRP A 246 -6.09 11.06 7.47
C TRP A 246 -5.84 10.50 8.88
N PRO A 247 -6.69 9.58 9.42
CA PRO A 247 -6.43 8.99 10.73
C PRO A 247 -5.11 8.22 10.76
N ARG A 248 -4.74 7.55 9.66
CA ARG A 248 -3.46 6.85 9.55
C ARG A 248 -2.27 7.81 9.59
N ALA A 249 -2.35 8.95 8.91
CA ALA A 249 -1.31 9.96 8.97
C ALA A 249 -1.12 10.54 10.38
N ALA A 250 -2.22 10.77 11.11
CA ALA A 250 -2.17 11.23 12.50
C ALA A 250 -1.50 10.21 13.43
N LEU A 251 -1.82 8.92 13.26
CA LEU A 251 -1.17 7.84 14.00
C LEU A 251 0.32 7.75 13.68
N ASN A 252 0.67 7.77 12.40
CA ASN A 252 2.06 7.72 11.97
C ASN A 252 2.88 8.91 12.50
N GLY A 253 2.29 10.10 12.54
CA GLY A 253 2.99 11.33 12.92
C GLY A 253 3.14 11.55 14.43
N ARG A 254 2.23 11.02 15.27
CA ARG A 254 2.19 11.38 16.71
C ARG A 254 1.94 10.22 17.69
N ALA A 255 1.65 9.01 17.23
CA ALA A 255 1.30 7.92 18.15
C ALA A 255 2.52 7.37 18.90
N VAL A 256 2.30 7.04 20.18
CA VAL A 256 3.28 6.33 21.01
C VAL A 256 3.44 4.87 20.53
N PRO A 257 4.63 4.24 20.66
CA PRO A 257 4.87 2.86 20.20
C PRO A 257 3.89 1.80 20.73
N ALA A 258 3.30 2.00 21.90
CA ALA A 258 2.25 1.12 22.44
C ALA A 258 0.97 1.15 21.58
N LEU A 259 0.51 2.34 21.19
CA LEU A 259 -0.65 2.52 20.34
C LEU A 259 -0.37 2.01 18.92
N ILE A 260 0.82 2.26 18.38
CA ILE A 260 1.27 1.74 17.08
C ILE A 260 1.22 0.20 17.05
N ARG A 261 1.71 -0.47 18.11
CA ARG A 261 1.68 -1.94 18.20
C ARG A 261 0.26 -2.49 18.30
N ALA A 262 -0.59 -1.88 19.13
CA ALA A 262 -1.98 -2.28 19.26
C ALA A 262 -2.72 -2.12 17.92
N TYR A 263 -2.64 -0.94 17.31
CA TYR A 263 -3.18 -0.65 16.00
C TYR A 263 -2.70 -1.64 14.93
N SER A 264 -1.40 -1.91 14.88
CA SER A 264 -0.82 -2.83 13.88
C SER A 264 -1.35 -4.26 14.06
N SER A 265 -1.46 -4.72 15.31
CA SER A 265 -2.01 -6.04 15.61
C SER A 265 -3.49 -6.14 15.21
N THR A 266 -4.29 -5.11 15.49
CA THR A 266 -5.69 -5.06 15.08
C THR A 266 -5.83 -5.04 13.56
N GLN A 267 -5.00 -4.27 12.85
CA GLN A 267 -4.99 -4.24 11.38
C GLN A 267 -4.62 -5.60 10.77
N VAL A 268 -3.70 -6.35 11.38
CA VAL A 268 -3.39 -7.72 10.97
C VAL A 268 -4.61 -8.63 11.11
N VAL A 269 -5.31 -8.57 12.24
CA VAL A 269 -6.53 -9.36 12.47
C VAL A 269 -7.61 -9.00 11.45
N VAL A 270 -7.82 -7.70 11.18
CA VAL A 270 -8.76 -7.22 10.16
C VAL A 270 -8.38 -7.72 8.76
N ALA A 271 -7.09 -7.73 8.41
CA ALA A 271 -6.62 -8.26 7.14
C ALA A 271 -6.84 -9.78 7.02
N LEU A 272 -6.57 -10.54 8.07
CA LEU A 272 -6.83 -11.99 8.07
C LEU A 272 -8.32 -12.29 7.95
N ALA A 273 -9.16 -11.55 8.67
CA ALA A 273 -10.62 -11.66 8.58
C ALA A 273 -11.13 -11.28 7.18
N GLY A 274 -10.61 -10.20 6.59
CA GLY A 274 -10.92 -9.77 5.23
C GLY A 274 -10.52 -10.82 4.19
N ALA A 275 -9.32 -11.40 4.32
CA ALA A 275 -8.86 -12.47 3.44
C ALA A 275 -9.76 -13.71 3.55
N ALA A 276 -10.12 -14.12 4.77
CA ALA A 276 -11.05 -15.22 5.00
C ALA A 276 -12.43 -14.92 4.39
N ALA A 277 -12.96 -13.71 4.55
CA ALA A 277 -14.24 -13.28 3.98
C ALA A 277 -14.21 -13.31 2.44
N ILE A 278 -13.12 -12.89 1.80
CA ILE A 278 -12.94 -12.99 0.35
C ILE A 278 -12.92 -14.46 -0.11
N LEU A 279 -12.16 -15.31 0.59
CA LEU A 279 -12.03 -16.72 0.21
C LEU A 279 -13.34 -17.50 0.39
N VAL A 280 -14.02 -17.31 1.52
CA VAL A 280 -15.30 -17.98 1.81
C VAL A 280 -16.40 -17.38 0.94
N GLY A 281 -16.52 -16.05 0.90
CA GLY A 281 -17.53 -15.35 0.11
C GLY A 281 -17.40 -15.62 -1.38
N GLY A 282 -16.18 -15.59 -1.91
CA GLY A 282 -15.92 -15.89 -3.33
C GLY A 282 -16.26 -17.32 -3.73
N ARG A 283 -16.05 -18.31 -2.84
CA ARG A 283 -16.43 -19.71 -3.10
C ARG A 283 -17.94 -19.94 -3.12
N VAL A 284 -18.70 -19.25 -2.25
CA VAL A 284 -20.13 -19.49 -2.08
C VAL A 284 -20.98 -18.60 -2.98
N HIS A 285 -20.59 -17.33 -3.14
CA HIS A 285 -21.41 -16.28 -3.73
C HIS A 285 -20.73 -15.55 -4.91
N GLY A 286 -19.53 -15.99 -5.32
CA GLY A 286 -18.82 -15.47 -6.50
C GLY A 286 -18.30 -14.04 -6.35
N ILE A 287 -18.08 -13.38 -7.49
CA ILE A 287 -17.41 -12.07 -7.59
C ILE A 287 -18.04 -10.95 -6.76
N GLY A 288 -19.37 -10.96 -6.60
CA GLY A 288 -20.08 -9.94 -5.81
C GLY A 288 -19.69 -9.95 -4.35
N ALA A 289 -19.63 -11.13 -3.76
CA ALA A 289 -19.21 -11.28 -2.38
C ALA A 289 -17.74 -10.91 -2.18
N VAL A 290 -16.87 -11.15 -3.17
CA VAL A 290 -15.48 -10.68 -3.13
C VAL A 290 -15.40 -9.15 -3.10
N ALA A 291 -16.15 -8.47 -3.97
CA ALA A 291 -16.14 -7.00 -4.01
C ALA A 291 -16.74 -6.37 -2.73
N TRP A 292 -17.83 -6.92 -2.20
CA TRP A 292 -18.41 -6.46 -0.95
C TRP A 292 -17.53 -6.80 0.26
N ALA A 293 -16.88 -7.96 0.29
CA ALA A 293 -15.91 -8.31 1.33
C ALA A 293 -14.73 -7.33 1.34
N LEU A 294 -14.26 -6.89 0.16
CA LEU A 294 -13.25 -5.83 0.04
C LEU A 294 -13.74 -4.50 0.63
N CYS A 295 -15.00 -4.12 0.36
CA CYS A 295 -15.62 -2.92 0.93
C CYS A 295 -15.74 -3.01 2.45
N LEU A 296 -16.18 -4.15 2.99
CA LEU A 296 -16.29 -4.39 4.43
C LEU A 296 -14.93 -4.37 5.11
N TYR A 297 -13.91 -4.95 4.48
CA TYR A 297 -12.53 -4.86 4.93
C TYR A 297 -12.04 -3.40 4.99
N ALA A 298 -12.23 -2.63 3.91
CA ALA A 298 -11.85 -1.21 3.89
C ALA A 298 -12.60 -0.39 4.96
N LEU A 299 -13.88 -0.69 5.19
CA LEU A 299 -14.67 -0.07 6.26
C LEU A 299 -14.12 -0.42 7.64
N ALA A 300 -13.86 -1.69 7.91
CA ALA A 300 -13.30 -2.15 9.19
C ALA A 300 -11.95 -1.50 9.46
N ARG A 301 -11.09 -1.41 8.44
CA ARG A 301 -9.82 -0.70 8.52
C ARG A 301 -9.99 0.77 8.88
N TYR A 302 -10.89 1.46 8.17
CA TYR A 302 -11.19 2.86 8.44
C TYR A 302 -11.70 3.07 9.88
N VAL A 303 -12.61 2.22 10.36
CA VAL A 303 -13.15 2.30 11.73
C VAL A 303 -12.04 2.09 12.77
N VAL A 304 -11.15 1.10 12.56
CA VAL A 304 -10.00 0.87 13.45
C VAL A 304 -9.06 2.07 13.48
N SER A 305 -8.75 2.64 12.31
CA SER A 305 -7.90 3.84 12.19
C SER A 305 -8.54 5.04 12.88
N ALA A 306 -9.82 5.32 12.61
CA ALA A 306 -10.54 6.42 13.26
C ALA A 306 -10.63 6.24 14.77
N GLY A 307 -10.87 5.01 15.25
CA GLY A 307 -10.90 4.67 16.68
C GLY A 307 -9.55 4.91 17.35
N ALA A 308 -8.46 4.45 16.73
CA ALA A 308 -7.11 4.66 17.24
C ALA A 308 -6.73 6.16 17.24
N THR A 309 -7.12 6.93 16.22
CA THR A 309 -6.91 8.38 16.18
C THR A 309 -7.74 9.11 17.24
N ARG A 310 -8.97 8.67 17.55
CA ARG A 310 -9.74 9.22 18.68
C ARG A 310 -9.02 9.01 20.01
N LEU A 311 -8.44 7.84 20.23
CA LEU A 311 -7.64 7.55 21.44
C LEU A 311 -6.39 8.45 21.53
N LEU A 312 -5.76 8.73 20.38
CA LEU A 312 -4.65 9.68 20.27
C LEU A 312 -5.09 11.10 20.64
N LEU A 313 -6.19 11.60 20.05
CA LEU A 313 -6.70 12.96 20.29
C LEU A 313 -7.26 13.17 21.71
N ALA A 314 -7.72 12.11 22.36
CA ALA A 314 -8.19 12.15 23.75
C ALA A 314 -7.05 12.27 24.80
N GLY A 315 -5.80 12.48 24.37
CA GLY A 315 -4.67 12.74 25.27
C GLY A 315 -4.09 11.52 25.99
N LYS A 316 -4.65 10.31 25.80
CA LYS A 316 -4.17 9.08 26.49
C LYS A 316 -2.83 8.56 25.98
N TYR A 317 -2.40 8.96 24.77
CA TYR A 317 -1.19 8.47 24.11
C TYR A 317 -0.53 9.52 23.20
N VAL A 318 -0.59 10.79 23.57
CA VAL A 318 0.19 11.82 22.87
C VAL A 318 1.61 11.75 23.40
N LEU A 319 2.61 11.78 22.52
CA LEU A 319 3.97 12.19 22.91
C LEU A 319 3.89 13.66 23.34
N ASP A 320 3.42 13.89 24.56
CA ASP A 320 3.65 15.15 25.24
C ASP A 320 5.16 15.23 25.42
N ALA A 321 5.75 16.24 24.80
CA ALA A 321 7.06 16.73 25.14
C ALA A 321 6.98 17.27 26.58
N ARG A 322 7.02 16.37 27.56
CA ARG A 322 7.64 16.68 28.83
C ARG A 322 9.08 16.21 28.72
N ASP A 323 9.93 17.22 28.68
CA ASP A 323 11.39 17.26 28.71
C ASP A 323 12.11 17.23 27.35
#